data_AF-A0A8B3S1Z2-F1
#
_entry.id   AF-A0A8B3S1Z2-F1
#
_cell.length_a   1.000
_cell.length_b   1.000
_cell.length_c   1.000
_cell.angle_alpha   90.00
_cell.angle_beta   90.00
_cell.angle_gamma   90.00
#
_symmetry.space_group_name_H-M   'P 1'
#
loop_
_entity.id
_entity.type
_entity.pdbx_description
1 polymer ?
#
loop_
_entity_poly.entity_id
_entity_poly.type
_entity_poly.pdbx_seq_one_letter_code
_entity_poly.pdbx_strand_id
1 'polypeptide(L)'
;MEKLFIESEDKHAVEAYRQIVDYVLNDMSVKSLDAIHIYADPAALFFSCRVDFERSGTPLKIRDLSTERVGEEDVDLVIGEERYLADMLRKLWDVYGQDRVEQSERQHIIVKGVSNDADVEKLLDVMVVDPLEDFYEQLITLAVDIIPVGFRVRRVEYAGDSVLVIASEKTIEKEWIDYSKEKLQWNS
;
A
#
# COMPACT_ATOMS: atom_id res chain seq x y z
N MET A 1 -20.80 5.63 3.83
CA MET A 1 -21.09 6.98 4.35
C MET A 1 -19.73 7.56 4.67
N GLU A 2 -19.11 8.20 3.68
CA GLU A 2 -17.72 8.65 3.79
C GLU A 2 -17.64 9.76 4.82
N LYS A 3 -16.77 9.57 5.81
CA LYS A 3 -16.59 10.55 6.88
C LYS A 3 -15.45 11.48 6.46
N LEU A 4 -15.80 12.56 5.77
CA LEU A 4 -14.87 13.63 5.39
C LEU A 4 -14.79 14.68 6.51
N PHE A 5 -13.59 14.85 7.06
CA PHE A 5 -13.27 15.84 8.09
C PHE A 5 -12.23 16.81 7.55
N ILE A 6 -12.54 18.10 7.54
CA ILE A 6 -11.66 19.13 7.00
C ILE A 6 -11.53 20.23 8.04
N GLU A 7 -10.31 20.48 8.47
CA GLU A 7 -9.92 21.63 9.29
C GLU A 7 -9.00 22.55 8.49
N SER A 8 -9.22 23.85 8.57
CA SER A 8 -8.29 24.83 8.02
C SER A 8 -8.31 26.12 8.82
N GLU A 9 -7.15 26.77 8.88
CA GLU A 9 -7.02 28.13 9.42
C GLU A 9 -7.76 29.16 8.55
N ASP A 10 -8.02 28.85 7.27
CA ASP A 10 -8.90 29.62 6.38
C ASP A 10 -10.25 28.93 6.20
N LYS A 11 -11.32 29.57 6.68
CA LYS A 11 -12.69 29.05 6.58
C LYS A 11 -13.17 28.89 5.14
N HIS A 12 -12.66 29.67 4.19
CA HIS A 12 -13.01 29.53 2.78
C HIS A 12 -12.36 28.29 2.15
N ALA A 13 -11.21 27.86 2.66
CA ALA A 13 -10.51 26.68 2.18
C ALA A 13 -11.28 25.38 2.47
N VAL A 14 -12.02 25.32 3.59
CA VAL A 14 -12.79 24.14 3.98
C VAL A 14 -13.79 23.71 2.90
N GLU A 15 -14.55 24.65 2.36
CA GLU A 15 -15.54 24.37 1.32
C GLU A 15 -14.87 24.02 -0.02
N ALA A 16 -13.75 24.67 -0.35
CA ALA A 16 -12.98 24.35 -1.55
C ALA A 16 -12.43 22.91 -1.52
N TYR A 17 -11.82 22.50 -0.40
CA TYR A 17 -11.33 21.13 -0.25
C TYR A 17 -12.46 20.11 -0.31
N ARG A 18 -13.64 20.43 0.26
CA ARG A 18 -14.79 19.54 0.17
C ARG A 18 -15.16 19.26 -1.29
N GLN A 19 -15.26 20.30 -2.11
CA GLN A 19 -15.57 20.18 -3.53
C GLN A 19 -14.49 19.42 -4.30
N ILE A 20 -13.22 19.62 -3.97
CA ILE A 20 -12.10 18.89 -4.57
C ILE A 20 -12.20 17.41 -4.23
N VAL A 21 -12.37 17.08 -2.94
CA VAL A 21 -12.49 15.68 -2.50
C VAL A 21 -13.68 15.00 -3.15
N ASP A 22 -14.85 15.65 -3.17
CA ASP A 22 -16.04 15.12 -3.82
C ASP A 22 -15.79 14.87 -5.32
N TYR A 23 -15.12 15.79 -6.01
CA TYR A 23 -14.78 15.63 -7.43
C TYR A 23 -13.83 14.44 -7.66
N VAL A 24 -12.74 14.34 -6.89
CA VAL A 24 -11.75 13.27 -7.03
C VAL A 24 -12.36 11.90 -6.69
N LEU A 25 -13.15 11.81 -5.62
CA LEU A 25 -13.83 10.56 -5.24
C LEU A 25 -14.87 10.12 -6.28
N ASN A 26 -15.54 11.04 -6.98
CA ASN A 26 -16.46 10.66 -8.05
C ASN A 26 -15.73 10.12 -9.30
N ASP A 27 -14.49 10.55 -9.55
CA ASP A 27 -13.67 10.08 -10.67
C ASP A 27 -12.98 8.74 -10.36
N MET A 28 -12.65 8.51 -9.08
CA MET A 28 -11.96 7.30 -8.64
C MET A 28 -12.92 6.22 -8.14
N SER A 29 -12.74 4.97 -8.59
CA SER A 29 -13.46 3.82 -8.04
C SER A 29 -12.78 3.23 -6.79
N VAL A 30 -12.46 4.05 -5.78
CA VAL A 30 -11.83 3.57 -4.53
C VAL A 30 -12.88 2.82 -3.69
N LYS A 31 -12.77 1.50 -3.63
CA LYS A 31 -13.58 0.69 -2.72
C LYS A 31 -12.87 0.65 -1.35
N SER A 32 -13.65 0.57 -0.26
CA SER A 32 -13.12 0.36 1.11
C SER A 32 -12.50 1.59 1.80
N LEU A 33 -12.82 2.82 1.36
CA LEU A 33 -12.50 4.05 2.10
C LEU A 33 -13.43 4.18 3.34
N ASP A 34 -12.89 4.46 4.54
CA ASP A 34 -13.69 4.75 5.75
C ASP A 34 -13.78 6.27 5.99
N ALA A 35 -12.63 6.95 6.05
CA ALA A 35 -12.57 8.38 6.36
C ALA A 35 -11.42 9.11 5.66
N ILE A 36 -11.62 10.40 5.41
CA ILE A 36 -10.58 11.33 4.96
C ILE A 36 -10.52 12.47 5.97
N HIS A 37 -9.33 12.71 6.53
CA HIS A 37 -9.05 13.80 7.44
C HIS A 37 -8.03 14.75 6.81
N ILE A 38 -8.44 16.00 6.58
CA ILE A 38 -7.58 17.03 6.01
C ILE A 38 -7.35 18.12 7.04
N TYR A 39 -6.09 18.51 7.19
CA TYR A 39 -5.71 19.76 7.84
C TYR A 39 -4.93 20.62 6.84
N ALA A 40 -5.30 21.89 6.71
CA ALA A 40 -4.61 22.81 5.82
C ALA A 40 -4.38 24.18 6.47
N ASP A 41 -3.17 24.70 6.34
CA ASP A 41 -2.82 26.07 6.65
C ASP A 41 -2.26 26.75 5.39
N PRO A 42 -3.12 27.46 4.62
CA PRO A 42 -2.68 28.17 3.42
C PRO A 42 -1.66 29.27 3.70
N ALA A 43 -1.69 29.90 4.88
CA ALA A 43 -0.75 30.97 5.22
C ALA A 43 0.65 30.42 5.50
N ALA A 44 0.73 29.24 6.13
CA ALA A 44 1.97 28.51 6.32
C ALA A 44 2.44 27.72 5.10
N LEU A 45 1.63 27.66 4.02
CA LEU A 45 1.86 26.84 2.83
C LEU A 45 2.00 25.35 3.21
N PHE A 46 1.08 24.88 4.04
CA PHE A 46 1.12 23.57 4.67
C PHE A 46 -0.19 22.80 4.51
N PHE A 47 -0.08 21.49 4.24
CA PHE A 47 -1.20 20.59 4.04
C PHE A 47 -0.87 19.21 4.60
N SER A 48 -1.84 18.58 5.26
CA SER A 48 -1.78 17.17 5.62
C SER A 48 -3.12 16.49 5.40
N CYS A 49 -3.06 15.25 4.92
CA CYS A 49 -4.21 14.41 4.63
C CYS A 49 -3.94 13.02 5.17
N ARG A 50 -4.83 12.56 6.05
CA ARG A 50 -4.89 11.18 6.51
C ARG A 50 -6.08 10.51 5.85
N VAL A 51 -5.83 9.34 5.26
CA VAL A 51 -6.86 8.54 4.62
C VAL A 51 -6.95 7.20 5.35
N ASP A 52 -8.11 6.93 5.94
CA ASP A 52 -8.42 5.69 6.65
C ASP A 52 -9.21 4.76 5.74
N PHE A 53 -8.93 3.47 5.85
CA PHE A 53 -9.55 2.49 4.98
C PHE A 53 -9.78 1.15 5.70
N GLU A 54 -10.80 0.43 5.24
CA GLU A 54 -11.00 -0.95 5.65
C GLU A 54 -10.09 -1.84 4.82
N ARG A 55 -9.19 -2.57 5.50
CA ARG A 55 -8.37 -3.59 4.85
C ARG A 55 -9.30 -4.62 4.21
N SER A 56 -9.25 -4.72 2.89
CA SER A 56 -10.06 -5.65 2.13
C SER A 56 -9.19 -6.49 1.21
N GLY A 57 -9.57 -7.76 1.05
CA GLY A 57 -8.76 -8.78 0.38
C GLY A 57 -7.91 -9.58 1.38
N THR A 58 -7.76 -10.86 1.09
CA THR A 58 -6.89 -11.77 1.85
C THR A 58 -5.52 -11.77 1.18
N PRO A 59 -4.43 -11.41 1.89
CA PRO A 59 -3.08 -11.61 1.38
C PRO A 59 -2.88 -13.08 1.00
N LEU A 60 -2.28 -13.34 -0.16
CA LEU A 60 -2.03 -14.70 -0.64
C LEU A 60 -0.55 -15.00 -0.57
N LYS A 61 -0.21 -16.11 0.08
CA LYS A 61 1.14 -16.66 0.17
C LYS A 61 1.31 -17.84 -0.81
N ILE A 62 2.54 -18.30 -0.98
CA ILE A 62 2.85 -19.50 -1.79
C ILE A 62 2.01 -20.71 -1.34
N ARG A 63 1.83 -20.92 -0.03
CA ARG A 63 0.98 -22.00 0.51
C ARG A 63 -0.49 -21.91 0.15
N ASP A 64 -1.00 -20.71 -0.12
CA ASP A 64 -2.40 -20.52 -0.50
C ASP A 64 -2.62 -20.82 -1.98
N LEU A 65 -1.55 -20.81 -2.77
CA LEU A 65 -1.58 -20.86 -4.23
C LEU A 65 -1.00 -22.16 -4.82
N SER A 66 -0.34 -22.98 -3.99
CA SER A 66 0.37 -24.16 -4.45
C SER A 66 0.41 -25.27 -3.40
N THR A 67 0.78 -26.46 -3.85
CA THR A 67 1.14 -27.60 -3.00
C THR A 67 2.60 -27.94 -3.20
N GLU A 68 3.35 -28.05 -2.11
CA GLU A 68 4.76 -28.39 -2.12
C GLU A 68 5.03 -29.89 -2.20
N ARG A 69 6.08 -30.24 -2.93
CA ARG A 69 6.71 -31.55 -2.92
C ARG A 69 8.18 -31.36 -2.60
N VAL A 70 8.57 -31.76 -1.39
CA VAL A 70 9.93 -31.58 -0.90
C VAL A 70 10.81 -32.72 -1.41
N GLY A 71 11.84 -32.36 -2.17
CA GLY A 71 12.92 -33.24 -2.60
C GLY A 71 14.14 -33.18 -1.67
N GLU A 72 15.24 -33.81 -2.08
CA GLU A 72 16.48 -33.81 -1.27
C GLU A 72 17.19 -32.44 -1.27
N GLU A 73 17.15 -31.72 -2.40
CA GLU A 73 17.83 -30.43 -2.59
C GLU A 73 16.91 -29.34 -3.17
N ASP A 74 15.63 -29.63 -3.38
CA ASP A 74 14.68 -28.72 -4.00
C ASP A 74 13.25 -28.89 -3.46
N VAL A 75 12.40 -27.93 -3.81
CA VAL A 75 10.95 -28.00 -3.64
C VAL A 75 10.29 -27.80 -5.00
N ASP A 76 9.44 -28.75 -5.40
CA ASP A 76 8.52 -28.60 -6.53
C ASP A 76 7.19 -28.05 -6.02
N LEU A 77 6.88 -26.81 -6.42
CA LEU A 77 5.61 -26.16 -6.15
C LEU A 77 4.64 -26.42 -7.29
N VAL A 78 3.58 -27.19 -6.99
CA VAL A 78 2.49 -27.47 -7.92
C VAL A 78 1.43 -26.39 -7.76
N ILE A 79 1.26 -25.55 -8.79
CA ILE A 79 0.40 -24.36 -8.75
C ILE A 79 -1.07 -24.75 -8.94
N GLY A 80 -1.92 -24.32 -8.00
CA GLY A 80 -3.37 -24.49 -8.08
C GLY A 80 -4.09 -23.40 -8.88
N GLU A 81 -3.61 -22.14 -8.79
CA GLU A 81 -4.22 -20.99 -9.45
C GLU A 81 -3.28 -20.34 -10.47
N GLU A 82 -3.40 -20.73 -11.74
CA GLU A 82 -2.50 -20.30 -12.82
C GLU A 82 -2.44 -18.78 -13.02
N ARG A 83 -3.53 -18.05 -12.70
CA ARG A 83 -3.56 -16.58 -12.83
C ARG A 83 -2.48 -15.87 -12.01
N TYR A 84 -1.96 -16.50 -10.96
CA TYR A 84 -0.92 -15.94 -10.09
C TYR A 84 0.49 -16.44 -10.41
N LEU A 85 0.66 -17.31 -11.40
CA LEU A 85 1.95 -17.90 -11.77
C LEU A 85 3.04 -16.83 -12.01
N ALA A 86 2.70 -15.77 -12.76
CA ALA A 86 3.65 -14.70 -13.05
C ALA A 86 4.09 -13.94 -11.80
N ASP A 87 3.16 -13.66 -10.88
CA ASP A 87 3.46 -13.00 -9.61
C ASP A 87 4.28 -13.91 -8.68
N MET A 88 3.96 -15.20 -8.62
CA MET A 88 4.73 -16.19 -7.88
C MET A 88 6.17 -16.24 -8.37
N LEU A 89 6.39 -16.36 -9.69
CA LEU A 89 7.73 -16.38 -10.28
C LEU A 89 8.51 -15.11 -9.95
N ARG A 90 7.90 -13.94 -10.12
CA ARG A 90 8.53 -12.64 -9.78
C ARG A 90 8.98 -12.60 -8.33
N LYS A 91 8.09 -12.89 -7.38
CA LYS A 91 8.42 -12.85 -5.94
C LYS A 91 9.46 -13.90 -5.56
N LEU A 92 9.39 -15.11 -6.14
CA LEU A 92 10.40 -16.14 -5.89
C LEU A 92 11.77 -15.77 -6.48
N TRP A 93 11.82 -15.15 -7.66
CA TRP A 93 13.07 -14.62 -8.21
C TRP A 93 13.67 -13.51 -7.35
N ASP A 94 12.85 -12.61 -6.80
CA ASP A 94 13.31 -11.55 -5.91
C ASP A 94 13.91 -12.10 -4.61
N VAL A 95 13.34 -13.18 -4.06
CA VAL A 95 13.77 -13.77 -2.78
C VAL A 95 14.92 -14.77 -2.93
N TYR A 96 14.86 -15.65 -3.94
CA TYR A 96 15.78 -16.79 -4.10
C TYR A 96 16.75 -16.63 -5.28
N GLY A 97 16.49 -15.70 -6.20
CA GLY A 97 17.28 -15.48 -7.41
C GLY A 97 16.83 -16.33 -8.60
N GLN A 98 17.04 -15.80 -9.80
CA GLN A 98 16.67 -16.46 -11.07
C GLN A 98 17.39 -17.81 -11.28
N ASP A 99 18.63 -17.95 -10.80
CA ASP A 99 19.41 -19.18 -10.97
C ASP A 99 18.86 -20.37 -10.16
N ARG A 100 18.05 -20.09 -9.13
CA ARG A 100 17.50 -21.10 -8.20
C ARG A 100 16.03 -21.39 -8.42
N VAL A 101 15.34 -20.62 -9.27
CA VAL A 101 13.90 -20.75 -9.48
C VAL A 101 13.65 -20.95 -10.97
N GLU A 102 13.19 -22.14 -11.34
CA GLU A 102 12.88 -22.48 -12.72
C GLU A 102 11.44 -22.96 -12.85
N GLN A 103 10.75 -22.48 -13.90
CA GLN A 103 9.48 -23.06 -14.31
C GLN A 103 9.77 -24.28 -15.17
N SER A 104 9.62 -25.48 -14.61
CA SER A 104 9.86 -26.74 -15.34
C SER A 104 8.70 -27.07 -16.28
N GLU A 105 7.47 -26.79 -15.86
CA GLU A 105 6.25 -26.95 -16.64
C GLU A 105 5.25 -25.83 -16.34
N ARG A 106 4.15 -25.77 -17.09
CA ARG A 106 3.14 -24.70 -16.97
C ARG A 106 2.65 -24.47 -15.55
N GLN A 107 2.53 -25.52 -14.74
CA GLN A 107 2.03 -25.46 -13.36
C GLN A 107 3.08 -25.83 -12.30
N HIS A 108 4.36 -25.93 -12.69
CA HIS A 108 5.42 -26.39 -11.80
C HIS A 108 6.52 -25.35 -11.71
N ILE A 109 6.85 -24.96 -10.47
CA ILE A 109 8.01 -24.13 -10.16
C ILE A 109 8.94 -24.94 -9.26
N ILE A 110 10.17 -25.13 -9.70
CA ILE A 110 11.22 -25.77 -8.90
C ILE A 110 12.05 -24.68 -8.22
N VAL A 111 12.18 -24.78 -6.89
CA VAL A 111 13.01 -23.90 -6.07
C VAL A 111 14.17 -24.72 -5.50
N LYS A 112 15.38 -24.49 -6.02
CA LYS A 112 16.61 -25.22 -5.66
C LYS A 112 17.20 -24.71 -4.35
N GLY A 113 17.90 -25.57 -3.63
CA GLY A 113 18.59 -25.28 -2.36
C GLY A 113 17.64 -25.02 -1.18
N VAL A 114 16.42 -25.57 -1.25
CA VAL A 114 15.42 -25.55 -0.17
C VAL A 114 15.03 -27.00 0.08
N SER A 115 15.30 -27.54 1.27
CA SER A 115 14.97 -28.94 1.57
C SER A 115 14.81 -29.26 3.07
N ASN A 116 15.31 -28.41 3.97
CA ASN A 116 14.99 -28.54 5.39
C ASN A 116 13.66 -27.85 5.73
N ASP A 117 12.97 -28.35 6.75
CA ASP A 117 11.63 -27.88 7.16
C ASP A 117 11.57 -26.36 7.37
N ALA A 118 12.61 -25.76 7.96
CA ALA A 118 12.62 -24.34 8.26
C ALA A 118 12.69 -23.47 6.99
N ASP A 119 13.43 -23.89 5.97
CA ASP A 119 13.51 -23.18 4.70
C ASP A 119 12.29 -23.43 3.82
N VAL A 120 11.67 -24.62 3.90
CA VAL A 120 10.38 -24.92 3.28
C VAL A 120 9.29 -24.02 3.87
N GLU A 121 9.21 -23.87 5.19
CA GLU A 121 8.24 -22.98 5.83
C GLU A 121 8.43 -21.52 5.40
N LYS A 122 9.68 -21.04 5.30
CA LYS A 122 9.96 -19.69 4.78
C LYS A 122 9.51 -19.52 3.33
N LEU A 123 9.74 -20.52 2.48
CA LEU A 123 9.29 -20.53 1.08
C LEU A 123 7.77 -20.42 1.01
N LEU A 124 7.07 -21.24 1.80
CA LEU A 124 5.61 -21.27 1.84
C LEU A 124 5.00 -19.97 2.38
N ASP A 125 5.71 -19.28 3.26
CA ASP A 125 5.28 -18.00 3.84
C ASP A 125 5.57 -16.77 2.98
N VAL A 126 6.25 -16.92 1.83
CA VAL A 126 6.46 -15.83 0.88
C VAL A 126 5.10 -15.27 0.41
N MET A 127 4.91 -13.97 0.61
CA MET A 127 3.73 -13.24 0.17
C MET A 127 3.80 -12.99 -1.34
N VAL A 128 2.78 -13.46 -2.06
CA VAL A 128 2.66 -13.32 -3.52
C VAL A 128 1.81 -12.11 -3.86
N VAL A 129 0.65 -12.01 -3.22
CA VAL A 129 -0.29 -10.91 -3.41
C VAL A 129 -0.50 -10.22 -2.07
N ASP A 130 -0.12 -8.95 -2.01
CA ASP A 130 -0.60 -8.05 -0.97
C ASP A 130 -1.70 -7.16 -1.58
N PRO A 131 -2.99 -7.40 -1.28
CA PRO A 131 -4.07 -6.56 -1.80
C PRO A 131 -3.95 -5.09 -1.37
N LEU A 132 -3.09 -4.79 -0.39
CA LEU A 132 -2.85 -3.44 0.07
C LEU A 132 -1.83 -2.69 -0.78
N GLU A 133 -0.91 -3.37 -1.48
CA GLU A 133 0.16 -2.71 -2.23
C GLU A 133 -0.43 -1.81 -3.33
N ASP A 134 -1.28 -2.38 -4.20
CA ASP A 134 -2.01 -1.61 -5.23
C ASP A 134 -2.98 -0.60 -4.61
N PHE A 135 -3.54 -0.91 -3.46
CA PHE A 135 -4.49 -0.05 -2.78
C PHE A 135 -3.81 1.20 -2.19
N TYR A 136 -2.63 1.05 -1.59
CA TYR A 136 -1.84 2.16 -1.09
C TYR A 136 -1.45 3.13 -2.22
N GLU A 137 -1.09 2.63 -3.40
CA GLU A 137 -0.82 3.49 -4.56
C GLU A 137 -2.04 4.30 -4.98
N GLN A 138 -3.23 3.69 -4.96
CA GLN A 138 -4.49 4.40 -5.20
C GLN A 138 -4.77 5.47 -4.14
N LEU A 139 -4.57 5.16 -2.85
CA LEU A 139 -4.79 6.13 -1.76
C LEU A 139 -3.81 7.30 -1.83
N ILE A 140 -2.56 7.06 -2.21
CA ILE A 140 -1.57 8.12 -2.43
C ILE A 140 -1.98 8.99 -3.61
N THR A 141 -2.45 8.37 -4.70
CA THR A 141 -2.94 9.10 -5.88
C THR A 141 -4.11 10.01 -5.51
N LEU A 142 -5.10 9.47 -4.79
CA LEU A 142 -6.22 10.22 -4.22
C LEU A 142 -5.73 11.43 -3.42
N ALA A 143 -4.83 11.22 -2.45
CA ALA A 143 -4.30 12.30 -1.63
C ALA A 143 -3.54 13.34 -2.47
N VAL A 144 -2.80 12.91 -3.48
CA VAL A 144 -2.04 13.80 -4.39
C VAL A 144 -2.94 14.69 -5.23
N ASP A 145 -4.08 14.17 -5.69
CA ASP A 145 -5.05 14.94 -6.48
C ASP A 145 -5.80 15.99 -5.64
N ILE A 146 -5.82 15.80 -4.30
CA ILE A 146 -6.38 16.77 -3.35
C ILE A 146 -5.37 17.88 -2.98
N ILE A 147 -4.06 17.59 -3.02
CA ILE A 147 -3.00 18.53 -2.61
C ILE A 147 -3.09 19.84 -3.42
N PRO A 148 -2.95 21.02 -2.77
CA PRO A 148 -2.89 22.30 -3.47
C PRO A 148 -1.80 22.37 -4.54
N VAL A 149 -2.14 23.02 -5.65
CA VAL A 149 -1.19 23.32 -6.72
C VAL A 149 -0.02 24.13 -6.14
N GLY A 150 1.21 23.66 -6.37
CA GLY A 150 2.43 24.30 -5.87
C GLY A 150 3.14 23.51 -4.75
N PHE A 151 2.43 22.62 -4.06
CA PHE A 151 2.97 21.86 -2.93
C PHE A 151 3.71 20.62 -3.45
N ARG A 152 4.99 20.81 -3.76
CA ARG A 152 5.84 19.80 -4.41
C ARG A 152 6.63 18.94 -3.42
N VAL A 153 6.89 19.45 -2.22
CA VAL A 153 7.58 18.68 -1.18
C VAL A 153 6.54 17.83 -0.49
N ARG A 154 6.74 16.50 -0.51
CA ARG A 154 5.76 15.53 -0.01
C ARG A 154 6.44 14.50 0.87
N ARG A 155 5.74 14.08 1.91
CA ARG A 155 6.10 12.96 2.78
C ARG A 155 4.89 12.05 2.91
N VAL A 156 5.11 10.76 2.78
CA VAL A 156 4.09 9.73 2.96
C VAL A 156 4.51 8.84 4.12
N GLU A 157 3.59 8.56 5.04
CA GLU A 157 3.73 7.56 6.09
C GLU A 157 2.56 6.57 6.03
N TYR A 158 2.86 5.31 6.34
CA TYR A 158 1.90 4.21 6.28
C TYR A 158 1.69 3.67 7.70
N ALA A 159 0.44 3.37 8.02
CA ALA A 159 0.02 2.56 9.15
C ALA A 159 -0.96 1.51 8.63
N GLY A 160 -1.13 0.40 9.35
CA GLY A 160 -1.75 -0.82 8.78
C GLY A 160 -3.11 -0.64 8.10
N ASP A 161 -3.89 0.36 8.50
CA ASP A 161 -5.23 0.72 8.01
C ASP A 161 -5.36 2.22 7.64
N SER A 162 -4.24 2.94 7.51
CA SER A 162 -4.26 4.36 7.18
C SER A 162 -3.00 4.85 6.47
N VAL A 163 -3.15 5.90 5.66
CA VAL A 163 -2.04 6.59 4.99
C VAL A 163 -2.05 8.05 5.39
N LEU A 164 -0.89 8.58 5.77
CA LEU A 164 -0.69 10.00 6.04
C LEU A 164 0.18 10.61 4.94
N VAL A 165 -0.35 11.62 4.26
CA VAL A 165 0.36 12.44 3.29
C VAL A 165 0.50 13.85 3.82
N ILE A 166 1.73 14.35 3.89
CA ILE A 166 2.07 15.72 4.28
C ILE A 166 2.69 16.41 3.07
N ALA A 167 2.23 17.62 2.77
CA ALA A 167 2.69 18.39 1.62
C ALA A 167 2.94 19.86 1.97
N SER A 168 3.95 20.45 1.33
CA SER A 168 4.26 21.87 1.45
C SER A 168 4.95 22.39 0.18
N GLU A 169 4.95 23.71 -0.01
CA GLU A 169 5.82 24.36 -1.00
C GLU A 169 7.30 24.36 -0.58
N LYS A 170 7.57 24.28 0.73
CA LYS A 170 8.91 24.34 1.31
C LYS A 170 9.29 23.01 1.95
N THR A 171 10.52 22.92 2.43
CA THR A 171 11.00 21.76 3.20
C THR A 171 10.07 21.48 4.38
N ILE A 172 9.67 20.22 4.55
CA ILE A 172 8.85 19.77 5.67
C ILE A 172 9.78 19.53 6.87
N GLU A 173 9.69 20.40 7.88
CA GLU A 173 10.44 20.26 9.13
C GLU A 173 9.77 19.26 10.08
N LYS A 174 10.52 18.79 11.09
CA LYS A 174 10.05 17.75 12.02
C LYS A 174 8.83 18.22 12.81
N GLU A 175 8.80 19.49 13.18
CA GLU A 175 7.73 20.15 13.92
C GLU A 175 6.40 20.04 13.16
N TRP A 176 6.41 20.19 11.84
CA TRP A 176 5.23 20.05 11.00
C TRP A 176 4.72 18.61 10.89
N ILE A 177 5.64 17.65 10.95
CA ILE A 177 5.31 16.22 10.98
C ILE A 177 4.61 15.90 12.30
N ASP A 178 5.23 16.28 13.42
CA ASP A 178 4.68 16.04 14.77
C ASP A 178 3.32 16.74 14.93
N TYR A 179 3.19 17.97 14.44
CA TYR A 179 1.94 18.73 14.44
C TYR A 179 0.83 18.05 13.61
N SER A 180 1.15 17.53 12.42
CA SER A 180 0.17 16.79 11.60
C SER A 180 -0.30 15.53 12.30
N LYS A 181 0.62 14.82 12.95
CA LYS A 181 0.30 13.59 13.69
C LYS A 181 -0.62 13.87 14.86
N GLU A 182 -0.39 14.95 15.59
CA GLU A 182 -1.28 15.39 16.67
C GLU A 182 -2.66 15.77 16.12
N LYS A 183 -2.71 16.64 15.10
CA LYS A 183 -3.96 17.14 14.50
C LYS A 183 -4.82 16.04 13.92
N LEU A 184 -4.21 15.13 13.18
CA LEU A 184 -4.91 14.03 12.51
C LEU A 184 -4.98 12.77 13.37
N GLN A 185 -4.60 12.85 14.66
CA GLN A 185 -4.62 11.74 15.63
C GLN A 185 -3.94 10.47 15.08
N TRP A 186 -2.81 10.65 14.40
CA TRP A 186 -2.07 9.59 13.74
C TRP A 186 -1.41 8.67 14.76
N ASN A 187 -1.73 7.38 14.67
CA ASN A 187 -1.10 6.32 15.45
C ASN A 187 -0.48 5.32 14.47
N SER A 188 0.85 5.25 14.46
CA SER A 188 1.62 4.27 13.67
C SER A 188 1.88 2.99 14.45
#